data_AF-A0A7X0U9Q5-F1
#
_entry.id   AF-A0A7X0U9Q5-F1
#
_cell.length_a   1.000
_cell.length_b   1.000
_cell.length_c   1.000
_cell.angle_alpha   90.00
_cell.angle_beta   90.00
_cell.angle_gamma   90.00
#
_symmetry.space_group_name_H-M   'P 1'
#
loop_
_entity.id
_entity.type
_entity.pdbx_description
1 polymer ?
#
loop_
_entity_poly.entity_id
_entity_poly.type
_entity_poly.pdbx_seq_one_letter_code
_entity_poly.pdbx_strand_id
1 'polypeptide(L)'
;MAEYEFQGEWLESLPSKYQVLFLTALSHSLTIAGRDSYIPETEELEHPTHLRRINEIQHRVAACTYELLVNDSTESFRRSIAQWVLDQSDQHLLGNMQWAWRRAQERVLKAAAQGTVQH
;
A
#
# COMPACT_ATOMS: atom_id res chain seq x y z
N MET A 1 -13.63 -3.29 15.74
CA MET A 1 -12.93 -3.58 14.49
C MET A 1 -11.63 -2.81 14.50
N ALA A 2 -10.53 -3.47 14.14
CA ALA A 2 -9.23 -2.82 14.02
C ALA A 2 -9.22 -1.88 12.80
N GLU A 3 -8.39 -0.82 12.82
CA GLU A 3 -8.32 0.16 11.74
C GLU A 3 -8.07 -0.49 10.36
N TYR A 4 -7.21 -1.51 10.32
CA TYR A 4 -6.91 -2.23 9.09
C TYR A 4 -8.10 -3.01 8.50
N GLU A 5 -9.07 -3.42 9.32
CA GLU A 5 -10.25 -4.13 8.82
C GLU A 5 -11.11 -3.18 7.98
N PHE A 6 -11.39 -1.98 8.51
CA PHE A 6 -12.11 -0.94 7.79
C PHE A 6 -11.39 -0.51 6.51
N GLN A 7 -10.06 -0.40 6.56
CA GLN A 7 -9.26 -0.04 5.39
C GLN A 7 -9.24 -1.15 4.33
N GLY A 8 -9.27 -2.41 4.74
CA GLY A 8 -9.43 -3.56 3.84
C GLY A 8 -10.79 -3.57 3.15
N GLU A 9 -11.86 -3.31 3.89
CA GLU A 9 -13.21 -3.16 3.34
C GLU A 9 -13.31 -1.99 2.37
N TRP A 10 -12.70 -0.84 2.71
CA TRP A 10 -12.62 0.30 1.82
C TRP A 10 -11.93 -0.05 0.50
N LEU A 11 -10.77 -0.72 0.54
CA LEU A 11 -10.08 -1.18 -0.66
C LEU A 11 -10.98 -2.09 -1.50
N GLU A 12 -11.67 -3.04 -0.86
CA GLU A 12 -12.55 -3.95 -1.59
C GLU A 12 -13.76 -3.26 -2.24
N SER A 13 -14.29 -2.22 -1.61
CA SER A 13 -15.43 -1.48 -2.14
C SER A 13 -15.11 -0.65 -3.40
N LEU A 14 -13.83 -0.46 -3.72
CA LEU A 14 -13.42 0.24 -4.94
C LEU A 14 -13.73 -0.61 -6.19
N PRO A 15 -14.15 0.00 -7.31
CA PRO A 15 -14.14 -0.68 -8.60
C PRO A 15 -12.75 -1.22 -8.95
N SER A 16 -12.67 -2.36 -9.66
CA SER A 16 -11.39 -3.08 -9.91
C SER A 16 -10.29 -2.19 -10.52
N LYS A 17 -10.64 -1.26 -11.42
CA LYS A 17 -9.71 -0.27 -11.97
C LYS A 17 -9.05 0.58 -10.86
N TYR A 18 -9.84 1.04 -9.89
CA TYR A 18 -9.34 1.87 -8.79
C TYR A 18 -8.63 1.05 -7.72
N GLN A 19 -8.96 -0.24 -7.55
CA GLN A 19 -8.16 -1.16 -6.74
C GLN A 19 -6.74 -1.31 -7.31
N VAL A 20 -6.61 -1.56 -8.63
CA VAL A 20 -5.30 -1.64 -9.29
C VAL A 20 -4.53 -0.33 -9.18
N LEU A 21 -5.18 0.83 -9.40
CA LEU A 21 -4.55 2.13 -9.22
C LEU A 21 -4.10 2.36 -7.78
N PHE A 22 -4.89 1.93 -6.79
CA PHE A 22 -4.55 2.03 -5.38
C PHE A 22 -3.30 1.21 -5.07
N LEU A 23 -3.29 -0.07 -5.42
CA LEU A 23 -2.16 -0.96 -5.13
C LEU A 23 -0.88 -0.52 -5.85
N THR A 24 -1.01 0.01 -7.06
CA THR A 24 0.12 0.60 -7.79
C THR A 24 0.66 1.85 -7.09
N ALA A 25 -0.23 2.75 -6.67
CA ALA A 25 0.14 3.95 -5.93
C ALA A 25 0.74 3.61 -4.56
N LEU A 26 0.23 2.57 -3.89
CA LEU A 26 0.73 2.05 -2.63
C LEU A 26 2.14 1.49 -2.80
N SER A 27 2.37 0.64 -3.81
CA SER A 27 3.70 0.10 -4.12
C SER A 27 4.74 1.21 -4.29
N HIS A 28 4.40 2.24 -5.08
CA HIS A 28 5.26 3.42 -5.24
C HIS A 28 5.50 4.17 -3.92
N SER A 29 4.46 4.40 -3.12
CA SER A 29 4.61 5.09 -1.83
C SER A 29 5.44 4.26 -0.84
N LEU A 30 5.32 2.93 -0.84
CA LEU A 30 6.17 2.04 -0.04
C LEU A 30 7.64 2.13 -0.45
N THR A 31 7.93 2.29 -1.75
CA THR A 31 9.31 2.52 -2.23
C THR A 31 9.90 3.81 -1.65
N ILE A 32 9.07 4.86 -1.54
CA ILE A 32 9.50 6.12 -0.92
C ILE A 32 9.67 5.94 0.59
N ALA A 33 8.72 5.28 1.25
CA ALA A 33 8.78 5.02 2.69
C ALA A 33 10.02 4.19 3.08
N GLY A 34 10.42 3.23 2.24
CA GLY A 34 11.64 2.45 2.44
C GLY A 34 12.92 3.29 2.41
N ARG A 35 12.88 4.53 1.89
CA ARG A 35 14.05 5.42 1.90
C ARG A 35 14.48 5.83 3.31
N ASP A 36 13.55 5.81 4.26
CA ASP A 36 13.80 6.15 5.65
C ASP A 36 14.66 5.11 6.37
N SER A 37 14.92 3.96 5.73
CA SER A 37 15.80 2.92 6.27
C SER A 37 17.29 3.09 5.89
N TYR A 38 17.62 4.04 5.01
CA TYR A 38 19.00 4.30 4.57
C TYR A 38 19.64 5.42 5.36
N ILE A 39 20.96 5.35 5.55
CA ILE A 39 21.74 6.47 6.06
C ILE A 39 21.97 7.45 4.88
N PRO A 40 21.57 8.73 5.00
CA PRO A 40 21.72 9.71 3.93
C PRO A 40 23.15 9.81 3.40
N GLU A 41 23.29 9.94 2.08
CA GLU A 41 24.58 10.09 1.37
C GLU A 41 25.54 8.89 1.49
N THR A 42 25.04 7.73 1.92
CA THR A 42 25.84 6.48 2.01
C THR A 42 25.11 5.29 1.36
N GLU A 43 25.79 4.16 1.26
CA GLU A 43 25.19 2.86 0.89
C GLU A 43 24.72 2.04 2.10
N GLU A 44 24.82 2.60 3.31
CA GLU A 44 24.52 1.90 4.56
C GLU A 44 23.05 2.01 4.96
N LEU A 45 22.60 1.07 5.80
CA LEU A 45 21.23 1.01 6.32
C LEU A 45 21.20 1.36 7.81
N GLU A 46 20.35 2.31 8.18
CA GLU A 46 20.06 2.63 9.58
C GLU A 46 19.09 1.61 10.18
N HIS A 47 18.11 1.17 9.38
CA HIS A 47 17.02 0.28 9.82
C HIS A 47 16.81 -0.89 8.85
N PRO A 48 17.75 -1.86 8.78
CA PRO A 48 17.67 -2.96 7.81
C PRO A 48 16.43 -3.85 7.99
N THR A 49 15.92 -4.00 9.21
CA THR A 49 14.70 -4.77 9.50
C THR A 49 13.45 -4.08 8.97
N HIS A 50 13.39 -2.75 9.01
CA HIS A 50 12.30 -1.96 8.44
C HIS A 50 12.27 -2.10 6.93
N LEU A 51 13.42 -1.93 6.26
CA LEU A 51 13.51 -2.12 4.81
C LEU A 51 13.08 -3.51 4.38
N ARG A 52 13.53 -4.56 5.09
CA ARG A 52 13.11 -5.93 4.81
C ARG A 52 11.59 -6.08 4.90
N ARG A 53 10.99 -5.55 5.97
CA ARG A 53 9.54 -5.63 6.17
C ARG A 53 8.77 -4.91 5.05
N ILE A 54 9.25 -3.75 4.64
CA ILE A 54 8.68 -2.98 3.53
C ILE A 54 8.76 -3.78 2.23
N ASN A 55 9.91 -4.40 1.93
CA ASN A 55 10.07 -5.22 0.73
C ASN A 55 9.10 -6.41 0.71
N GLU A 56 8.92 -7.08 1.86
CA GLU A 56 7.94 -8.18 1.98
C GLU A 56 6.50 -7.71 1.70
N ILE A 57 6.13 -6.52 2.19
CA ILE A 57 4.82 -5.90 1.91
C ILE A 57 4.71 -5.53 0.42
N GLN A 58 5.75 -4.94 -0.17
CA GLN A 58 5.78 -4.60 -1.59
C GLN A 58 5.60 -5.83 -2.49
N HIS A 59 6.23 -6.96 -2.15
CA HIS A 59 6.02 -8.22 -2.87
C HIS A 59 4.56 -8.67 -2.82
N ARG A 60 3.91 -8.58 -1.65
CA ARG A 60 2.48 -8.92 -1.51
C ARG A 60 1.57 -7.97 -2.28
N VAL A 61 1.85 -6.67 -2.24
CA VAL A 61 1.10 -5.66 -3.01
C VAL A 61 1.24 -5.92 -4.51
N ALA A 62 2.45 -6.21 -4.98
CA ALA A 62 2.71 -6.53 -6.38
C ALA A 62 1.99 -7.81 -6.83
N ALA A 63 2.02 -8.87 -6.02
CA ALA A 63 1.29 -10.11 -6.28
C ALA A 63 -0.23 -9.85 -6.34
N CYS A 64 -0.79 -9.15 -5.35
CA CYS A 64 -2.21 -8.80 -5.33
C CYS A 64 -2.63 -7.95 -6.54
N THR A 65 -1.77 -7.00 -6.96
CA THR A 65 -1.99 -6.19 -8.16
C THR A 65 -2.04 -7.07 -9.42
N TYR A 66 -1.08 -7.98 -9.55
CA TYR A 66 -1.01 -8.91 -10.68
C TYR A 66 -2.25 -9.83 -10.72
N GLU A 67 -2.59 -10.47 -9.61
CA GLU A 67 -3.76 -11.35 -9.51
C GLU A 67 -5.07 -10.62 -9.83
N LEU A 68 -5.18 -9.35 -9.44
CA LEU A 68 -6.32 -8.50 -9.83
C LEU A 68 -6.39 -8.27 -11.33
N LEU A 69 -5.25 -8.02 -11.99
CA LEU A 69 -5.19 -7.79 -13.43
C LEU A 69 -5.52 -9.04 -14.24
N VAL A 70 -5.23 -10.24 -13.71
CA VAL A 70 -5.57 -11.52 -14.35
C VAL A 70 -6.89 -12.12 -13.88
N ASN A 71 -7.66 -11.40 -13.05
CA ASN A 71 -8.94 -11.83 -12.47
C ASN A 71 -8.86 -13.12 -11.63
N ASP A 72 -7.74 -13.35 -10.94
CA ASP A 72 -7.49 -14.52 -10.08
C ASP A 72 -7.44 -14.16 -8.57
N SER A 73 -7.48 -12.87 -8.25
CA SER A 73 -7.39 -12.41 -6.87
C SER A 73 -8.65 -12.71 -6.06
N THR A 74 -8.48 -13.10 -4.80
CA THR A 74 -9.58 -13.29 -3.83
C THR A 74 -9.84 -12.02 -3.01
N GLU A 75 -11.08 -11.83 -2.56
CA GLU A 75 -11.43 -10.72 -1.65
C GLU A 75 -10.61 -10.74 -0.36
N SER A 76 -10.39 -11.93 0.20
CA SER A 76 -9.62 -12.09 1.43
C SER A 76 -8.17 -11.65 1.25
N PHE A 77 -7.55 -11.94 0.10
CA PHE A 77 -6.19 -11.49 -0.17
C PHE A 77 -6.13 -9.98 -0.32
N ARG A 78 -7.07 -9.37 -1.06
CA ARG A 78 -7.16 -7.90 -1.21
C ARG A 78 -7.30 -7.19 0.13
N ARG A 79 -8.24 -7.65 0.97
CA ARG A 79 -8.44 -7.09 2.32
C ARG A 79 -7.20 -7.25 3.20
N SER A 80 -6.50 -8.38 3.09
CA SER A 80 -5.30 -8.64 3.90
C SER A 80 -4.17 -7.62 3.65
N ILE A 81 -4.14 -6.95 2.50
CA ILE A 81 -3.12 -5.93 2.21
C ILE A 81 -3.17 -4.80 3.26
N ALA A 82 -4.36 -4.40 3.70
CA ALA A 82 -4.51 -3.39 4.73
C ALA A 82 -3.88 -3.86 6.06
N GLN A 83 -4.10 -5.12 6.45
CA GLN A 83 -3.46 -5.70 7.64
C GLN A 83 -1.94 -5.73 7.48
N TRP A 84 -1.42 -6.23 6.37
CA TRP A 84 0.03 -6.30 6.13
C TRP A 84 0.73 -4.94 6.21
N VAL A 85 0.05 -3.86 5.83
CA VAL A 85 0.58 -2.49 5.86
C VAL A 85 0.37 -1.84 7.22
N LEU A 86 -0.83 -1.91 7.79
CA LEU A 86 -1.23 -1.08 8.95
C LEU A 86 -1.08 -1.78 10.30
N ASP A 87 -0.87 -3.10 10.33
CA ASP A 87 -0.62 -3.87 11.56
C ASP A 87 0.90 -4.02 11.79
N GLN A 88 1.55 -2.92 12.21
CA GLN A 88 2.97 -2.91 12.57
C GLN A 88 3.16 -2.69 14.07
N SER A 89 4.04 -3.47 14.69
CA SER A 89 4.39 -3.32 16.10
C SER A 89 5.33 -2.14 16.37
N ASP A 90 6.20 -1.83 15.40
CA ASP A 90 7.16 -0.72 15.48
C ASP A 90 6.48 0.59 15.08
N GLN A 91 6.55 1.60 15.94
CA GLN A 91 5.85 2.88 15.76
C GLN A 91 6.41 3.73 14.62
N HIS A 92 7.72 3.66 14.39
CA HIS A 92 8.36 4.42 13.32
C HIS A 92 7.99 3.80 11.97
N LEU A 93 8.08 2.48 11.86
CA LEU A 93 7.61 1.75 10.69
C LEU A 93 6.12 1.97 10.45
N LEU A 94 5.29 1.93 11.51
CA LEU A 94 3.85 2.18 11.42
C LEU A 94 3.56 3.57 10.83
N GLY A 95 4.25 4.60 11.28
CA GLY A 95 4.11 5.96 10.74
C GLY A 95 4.40 6.03 9.24
N ASN A 96 5.46 5.36 8.79
CA ASN A 96 5.83 5.23 7.39
C ASN A 96 4.77 4.47 6.56
N MET A 97 4.22 3.38 7.12
CA MET A 97 3.19 2.59 6.46
C MET A 97 1.85 3.34 6.35
N GLN A 98 1.44 4.04 7.40
CA GLN A 98 0.26 4.89 7.41
C GLN A 98 0.39 6.05 6.41
N TRP A 99 1.57 6.66 6.32
CA TRP A 99 1.85 7.68 5.31
C TRP A 99 1.69 7.10 3.89
N ALA A 100 2.30 5.93 3.62
CA ALA A 100 2.23 5.30 2.30
C ALA A 100 0.79 4.95 1.91
N TRP A 101 0.01 4.42 2.85
CA TRP A 101 -1.41 4.12 2.68
C TRP A 101 -2.22 5.37 2.33
N ARG A 102 -2.19 6.40 3.19
CA ARG A 102 -2.92 7.66 2.97
C ARG A 102 -2.56 8.30 1.64
N ARG A 103 -1.27 8.31 1.28
CA ARG A 103 -0.80 8.89 0.02
C ARG A 103 -1.35 8.15 -1.20
N ALA A 104 -1.49 6.83 -1.13
CA ALA A 104 -2.13 6.04 -2.17
C ALA A 104 -3.63 6.33 -2.26
N GLN A 105 -4.32 6.46 -1.12
CA GLN A 105 -5.74 6.82 -1.07
C GLN A 105 -5.99 8.17 -1.74
N GLU A 106 -5.23 9.21 -1.37
CA GLU A 106 -5.32 10.55 -1.97
C GLU A 106 -5.20 10.51 -3.50
N ARG A 107 -4.25 9.73 -4.02
CA ARG A 107 -4.03 9.59 -5.47
C ARG A 107 -5.22 8.96 -6.17
N VAL A 108 -5.80 7.91 -5.59
CA VAL A 108 -6.95 7.22 -6.17
C VAL A 108 -8.21 8.07 -6.09
N LEU A 109 -8.47 8.71 -4.96
CA LEU A 109 -9.61 9.62 -4.81
C LEU A 109 -9.54 10.78 -5.80
N LYS A 110 -8.33 11.34 -6.01
CA LYS A 110 -8.10 12.37 -7.03
C LYS A 110 -8.36 11.84 -8.44
N ALA A 111 -7.86 10.65 -8.78
CA ALA A 111 -8.09 10.03 -10.08
C ALA A 111 -9.57 9.73 -10.33
N ALA A 112 -10.29 9.26 -9.31
CA ALA A 112 -11.73 9.01 -9.37
C ALA A 112 -12.51 10.31 -9.60
N ALA A 113 -12.20 11.38 -8.85
CA ALA A 113 -12.83 12.69 -9.03
C ALA A 113 -12.61 13.26 -10.44
N GLN A 114 -11.44 13.04 -11.04
CA GLN A 114 -11.14 13.48 -12.41
C GLN A 114 -11.85 12.65 -13.48
N GLY A 115 -12.01 11.34 -13.26
CA GLY A 115 -12.74 10.44 -14.16
C GLY A 115 -14.24 10.73 -14.23
N THR A 116 -14.84 11.20 -13.13
CA THR A 116 -16.27 11.58 -13.07
C THR A 116 -16.58 12.86 -13.87
N VAL A 117 -15.58 13.70 -14.16
CA VAL A 117 -15.76 14.98 -14.88
C VAL A 117 -15.69 14.79 -16.41
N GLN A 118 -15.26 13.63 -16.91
CA GLN A 118 -15.01 13.38 -18.34
C GLN A 118 -16.10 12.54 -19.04
N HIS A 119 -17.27 12.35 -18.44
CA HIS A 119 -18.38 11.59 -19.04
C HIS A 119 -19.70 12.37 -18.99
#